data_AF-A0A9P7V0C7-F1
#
_entry.id   AF-A0A9P7V0C7-F1
#
_cell.length_a   1.000
_cell.length_b   1.000
_cell.length_c   1.000
_cell.angle_alpha   90.00
_cell.angle_beta   90.00
_cell.angle_gamma   90.00
#
_symmetry.space_group_name_H-M   'P 1'
#
loop_
_entity.id
_entity.type
_entity.pdbx_description
1 polymer ?
#
loop_
_entity_poly.entity_id
_entity_poly.type
_entity_poly.pdbx_seq_one_letter_code
_entity_poly.pdbx_strand_id
1 'polypeptide(L)'
;MFEGWRLWMNGLLNGRLSRMALPSAIRIWNRLTMRFGVRGIHLKQEKFLVGALNRMTHLTQFVWNSNHSPISIDRAWPTLLNTPSLRDIEINDNLVFSPLATVEESDESDEEASAFVSHRNAEQRRKELPAVKTVALRSTRHVYGSTKHPELTRAKGLLNSCPNLENLEITYTPARSQAGLQPHVPAAAHLLPAEEFLLVGRWPQLRSLSLQTFGALRLRRTSLFIFAHLNLEVLHLDVVPRMS
;
A
#
# COMPACT_ATOMS: atom_id res chain seq x y z
N MET A 1 6.56 22.64 9.89
CA MET A 1 7.03 21.40 9.22
C MET A 1 6.61 21.26 7.75
N PHE A 2 5.70 22.09 7.20
CA PHE A 2 5.27 22.03 5.78
C PHE A 2 6.20 22.73 4.78
N GLU A 3 7.09 23.62 5.22
CA GLU A 3 7.89 24.45 4.31
C GLU A 3 9.09 23.74 3.70
N GLY A 4 9.69 22.77 4.42
CA GLY A 4 10.87 22.04 3.92
C GLY A 4 10.60 21.26 2.64
N TRP A 5 9.40 20.68 2.51
CA TRP A 5 9.02 19.91 1.32
C TRP A 5 8.71 20.80 0.12
N ARG A 6 8.10 21.97 0.37
CA ARG A 6 7.79 22.96 -0.67
C ARG A 6 9.07 23.59 -1.24
N LEU A 7 10.04 23.88 -0.36
CA LEU A 7 11.37 24.37 -0.74
C LEU A 7 12.17 23.30 -1.50
N TRP A 8 12.07 22.03 -1.10
CA TRP A 8 12.74 20.92 -1.79
C TRP A 8 12.19 20.72 -3.21
N MET A 9 10.86 20.69 -3.38
CA MET A 9 10.22 20.58 -4.70
C MET A 9 10.54 21.78 -5.60
N ASN A 10 10.57 23.00 -5.05
CA ASN A 10 10.98 24.19 -5.80
C ASN A 10 12.47 24.18 -6.17
N GLY A 11 13.35 23.62 -5.32
CA GLY A 11 14.76 23.42 -5.63
C GLY A 11 14.99 22.39 -6.74
N LEU A 12 14.15 21.34 -6.78
CA LEU A 12 14.15 20.28 -7.78
C LEU A 12 13.66 20.76 -9.14
N LEU A 13 12.63 21.61 -9.17
CA LEU A 13 12.12 22.24 -10.38
C LEU A 13 13.08 23.27 -10.97
N ASN A 14 13.91 23.93 -10.15
CA ASN A 14 14.84 24.97 -10.58
C ASN A 14 16.28 24.46 -10.84
N GLY A 15 16.52 23.14 -10.83
CA GLY A 15 17.84 22.57 -11.13
C GLY A 15 18.97 22.95 -10.16
N ARG A 16 18.64 23.43 -8.95
CA ARG A 16 19.61 23.96 -7.97
C ARG A 16 19.97 22.99 -6.83
N LEU A 17 19.78 21.68 -7.03
CA LEU A 17 20.07 20.67 -6.01
C LEU A 17 21.40 19.95 -6.28
N SER A 18 22.53 20.60 -5.95
CA SER A 18 23.82 19.91 -5.87
C SER A 18 24.37 19.75 -4.46
N ARG A 19 23.80 20.38 -3.42
CA ARG A 19 24.35 20.35 -2.05
C ARG A 19 23.32 20.49 -0.92
N MET A 20 22.30 19.63 -0.88
CA MET A 20 21.47 19.49 0.33
C MET A 20 21.52 18.04 0.81
N ALA A 21 21.96 17.85 2.05
CA ALA A 21 21.84 16.58 2.75
C ALA A 21 20.36 16.21 2.83
N LEU A 22 19.98 15.12 2.16
CA LEU A 22 18.61 14.61 2.21
C LEU A 22 18.36 14.04 3.61
N PRO A 23 17.23 14.36 4.27
CA PRO A 23 16.84 13.68 5.49
C PRO A 23 16.68 12.18 5.22
N SER A 24 17.09 11.34 6.17
CA SER A 24 16.97 9.88 6.13
C SER A 24 15.53 9.37 6.07
N ALA A 25 14.55 10.24 6.38
CA ALA A 25 13.12 9.94 6.30
C ALA A 25 12.41 10.98 5.43
N ILE A 26 11.68 10.52 4.42
CA ILE A 26 10.84 11.38 3.57
C ILE A 26 9.38 11.00 3.82
N ARG A 27 8.60 12.01 4.23
CA ARG A 27 7.13 11.94 4.23
C ARG A 27 6.62 12.61 2.97
N ILE A 28 6.08 11.82 2.04
CA ILE A 28 5.49 12.35 0.81
C ILE A 28 4.03 12.68 1.11
N TRP A 29 3.72 13.98 1.16
CA TRP A 29 2.34 14.47 1.23
C TRP A 29 1.89 14.88 -0.16
N ASN A 30 1.02 14.07 -0.79
CA ASN A 30 0.40 14.41 -2.07
C ASN A 30 -0.68 15.49 -1.90
N ARG A 31 -0.28 16.74 -1.63
CA ARG A 31 -1.16 17.91 -1.68
C ARG A 31 -0.58 18.98 -2.61
N LEU A 32 -0.62 18.72 -3.92
CA LEU A 32 -0.21 19.65 -4.96
C LEU A 32 -1.44 20.15 -5.73
N THR A 33 -1.91 21.34 -5.39
CA THR A 33 -2.82 22.10 -6.24
C THR A 33 -2.00 22.93 -7.23
N MET A 34 -1.79 22.43 -8.45
CA MET A 34 -1.26 23.21 -9.57
C MET A 34 -2.32 23.31 -10.68
N ARG A 35 -2.46 24.52 -11.26
CA ARG A 35 -3.46 24.87 -12.28
C ARG A 35 -2.94 24.56 -13.69
N PHE A 36 -3.12 23.32 -14.15
CA PHE A 36 -2.98 22.90 -15.56
C PHE A 36 -4.03 21.80 -15.83
N GLY A 37 -4.30 21.49 -17.11
CA GLY A 37 -5.31 20.51 -17.52
C GLY A 37 -5.21 19.17 -16.76
N VAL A 38 -6.33 18.75 -16.15
CA VAL A 38 -6.40 17.76 -15.06
C VAL A 38 -5.75 16.42 -15.39
N ARG A 39 -5.83 15.91 -16.64
CA ARG A 39 -5.23 14.61 -17.01
C ARG A 39 -3.71 14.63 -17.17
N GLY A 40 -3.11 15.75 -17.60
CA GLY A 40 -1.67 15.80 -17.90
C GLY A 40 -0.78 16.00 -16.67
N ILE A 41 -1.31 16.60 -15.60
CA ILE A 41 -0.54 16.89 -14.38
C ILE A 41 -0.12 15.59 -13.68
N HIS A 42 -1.05 14.64 -13.57
CA HIS A 42 -0.83 13.44 -12.77
C HIS A 42 0.28 12.55 -13.33
N LEU A 43 0.32 12.38 -14.65
CA LEU A 43 1.38 11.63 -15.31
C LEU A 43 2.76 12.30 -15.11
N LYS A 44 2.82 13.64 -15.16
CA LYS A 44 4.07 14.37 -14.89
C LYS A 44 4.50 14.19 -13.44
N GLN A 45 3.57 14.36 -12.48
CA GLN A 45 3.84 14.17 -11.06
C GLN A 45 4.34 12.76 -10.75
N GLU A 46 3.72 11.74 -11.35
CA GLU A 46 4.15 10.35 -11.24
C GLU A 46 5.59 10.16 -11.76
N LYS A 47 5.88 10.67 -12.96
CA LYS A 47 7.24 10.60 -13.54
C LYS A 47 8.28 11.30 -12.66
N PHE A 48 7.96 12.48 -12.13
CA PHE A 48 8.86 13.19 -11.22
C PHE A 48 9.08 12.42 -9.91
N LEU A 49 8.02 11.84 -9.34
CA LEU A 49 8.08 11.04 -8.13
C LEU A 49 8.95 9.80 -8.32
N VAL A 50 8.69 9.02 -9.37
CA VAL A 50 9.47 7.83 -9.74
C VAL A 50 10.93 8.22 -10.02
N GLY A 51 11.16 9.30 -10.77
CA GLY A 51 12.48 9.82 -11.05
C GLY A 51 13.26 10.23 -9.79
N ALA A 52 12.57 10.83 -8.82
CA ALA A 52 13.15 11.21 -7.54
C ALA A 52 13.47 9.97 -6.68
N LEU A 53 12.54 9.01 -6.56
CA LEU A 53 12.75 7.78 -5.80
C LEU A 53 13.93 6.96 -6.33
N ASN A 54 14.10 6.87 -7.66
CA ASN A 54 15.25 6.19 -8.26
C ASN A 54 16.61 6.80 -7.88
N ARG A 55 16.65 8.07 -7.45
CA ARG A 55 17.90 8.76 -7.03
C ARG A 55 18.16 8.63 -5.53
N MET A 56 17.23 8.07 -4.75
CA MET A 56 17.30 7.96 -3.30
C MET A 56 17.84 6.58 -2.86
N THR A 57 19.09 6.28 -3.18
CA THR A 57 19.73 4.97 -2.89
C THR A 57 19.85 4.63 -1.39
N HIS A 58 19.79 5.63 -0.52
CA HIS A 58 19.90 5.51 0.94
C HIS A 58 18.56 5.70 1.67
N LEU A 59 17.43 5.59 0.97
CA LEU A 59 16.10 5.73 1.57
C LEU A 59 15.85 4.57 2.56
N THR A 60 15.82 4.87 3.86
CA THR A 60 15.55 3.87 4.91
C THR A 60 14.09 3.77 5.29
N GLN A 61 13.33 4.86 5.14
CA GLN A 61 11.91 4.91 5.49
C GLN A 61 11.11 5.55 4.36
N PHE A 62 10.00 4.91 4.00
CA PHE A 62 9.06 5.40 3.00
C PHE A 62 7.65 5.49 3.57
N VAL A 63 7.08 6.69 3.55
CA VAL A 63 5.69 6.93 3.96
C VAL A 63 4.89 7.46 2.77
N TRP A 64 3.90 6.67 2.34
CA TRP A 64 2.96 7.00 1.28
C TRP A 64 1.62 7.41 1.86
N ASN A 65 1.16 8.61 1.54
CA ASN A 65 -0.15 9.10 1.92
C ASN A 65 -0.93 9.51 0.66
N SER A 66 -1.98 8.77 0.31
CA SER A 66 -2.85 9.09 -0.81
C SER A 66 -4.30 9.22 -0.33
N ASN A 67 -4.75 10.47 -0.20
CA ASN A 67 -6.13 10.77 0.14
C ASN A 67 -6.97 11.08 -1.11
N HIS A 68 -6.32 11.55 -2.18
CA HIS A 68 -6.94 12.03 -3.42
C HIS A 68 -6.01 11.94 -4.65
N SER A 69 -4.90 11.18 -4.57
CA SER A 69 -3.95 11.11 -5.69
C SER A 69 -4.38 10.00 -6.66
N PRO A 70 -4.49 10.28 -7.97
CA PRO A 70 -4.67 9.24 -8.98
C PRO A 70 -3.39 8.44 -9.23
N ILE A 71 -2.28 8.84 -8.63
CA ILE A 71 -1.06 8.04 -8.65
C ILE A 71 -1.26 6.90 -7.64
N SER A 72 -1.31 5.66 -8.13
CA SER A 72 -1.32 4.46 -7.28
C SER A 72 0.07 4.15 -6.77
N ILE A 73 0.16 3.59 -5.56
CA ILE A 73 1.40 3.00 -5.02
C ILE A 73 2.00 1.95 -5.98
N ASP A 74 1.18 1.26 -6.77
CA ASP A 74 1.63 0.27 -7.76
C ASP A 74 2.62 0.83 -8.78
N ARG A 75 2.58 2.15 -9.03
CA ARG A 75 3.50 2.84 -9.94
C ARG A 75 4.85 3.14 -9.28
N ALA A 76 4.84 3.45 -7.98
CA ALA A 76 6.05 3.73 -7.21
C ALA A 76 6.74 2.46 -6.67
N TRP A 77 5.96 1.39 -6.43
CA TRP A 77 6.44 0.15 -5.83
C TRP A 77 7.66 -0.47 -6.54
N PRO A 78 7.68 -0.63 -7.89
CA PRO A 78 8.83 -1.20 -8.59
C PRO A 78 10.12 -0.41 -8.39
N THR A 79 10.02 0.90 -8.17
CA THR A 79 11.18 1.75 -7.88
C THR A 79 11.67 1.54 -6.44
N LEU A 80 10.74 1.39 -5.49
CA LEU A 80 11.10 1.08 -4.10
C LEU A 80 11.84 -0.25 -4.01
N LEU A 81 11.44 -1.26 -4.78
CA LEU A 81 12.14 -2.56 -4.87
C LEU A 81 13.62 -2.45 -5.27
N ASN A 82 14.06 -1.34 -5.87
CA ASN A 82 15.47 -1.09 -6.18
C ASN A 82 16.23 -0.37 -5.05
N THR A 83 15.60 -0.18 -3.89
CA THR A 83 16.17 0.55 -2.75
C THR A 83 16.58 -0.43 -1.65
N PRO A 84 17.82 -0.95 -1.65
CA PRO A 84 18.24 -2.01 -0.73
C PRO A 84 18.35 -1.55 0.73
N SER A 85 18.38 -0.24 0.97
CA SER A 85 18.47 0.35 2.30
C SER A 85 17.11 0.54 2.99
N LEU A 86 16.00 0.30 2.29
CA LEU A 86 14.64 0.50 2.78
C LEU A 86 14.32 -0.50 3.89
N ARG A 87 13.91 0.01 5.06
CA ARG A 87 13.62 -0.77 6.27
C ARG A 87 12.16 -0.66 6.70
N ASP A 88 11.60 0.53 6.58
CA ASP A 88 10.28 0.86 7.11
C ASP A 88 9.38 1.41 6.00
N ILE A 89 8.22 0.80 5.83
CA ILE A 89 7.23 1.19 4.82
C ILE A 89 5.89 1.45 5.51
N GLU A 90 5.33 2.63 5.28
CA GLU A 90 3.97 2.95 5.70
C GLU A 90 3.17 3.39 4.48
N ILE A 91 2.03 2.74 4.22
CA ILE A 91 1.13 3.05 3.12
C ILE A 91 -0.24 3.36 3.70
N ASN A 92 -0.61 4.64 3.67
CA ASN A 92 -1.93 5.16 3.99
C ASN A 92 -2.69 5.42 2.67
N ASP A 93 -3.34 4.40 2.13
CA ASP A 93 -4.02 4.44 0.84
C ASP A 93 -5.18 3.44 0.81
N ASN A 94 -6.35 3.85 0.34
CA ASN A 94 -7.48 2.93 0.19
C ASN A 94 -7.28 1.95 -0.96
N LEU A 95 -6.51 2.35 -1.99
CA LEU A 95 -6.27 1.52 -3.15
C LEU A 95 -5.52 0.24 -2.78
N VAL A 96 -4.73 0.21 -1.71
CA VAL A 96 -4.03 -1.03 -1.30
C VAL A 96 -5.01 -2.15 -0.90
N PHE A 97 -6.26 -1.79 -0.58
CA PHE A 97 -7.35 -2.71 -0.23
C PHE A 97 -8.36 -2.92 -1.37
N SER A 98 -8.05 -2.47 -2.57
CA SER A 98 -8.89 -2.72 -3.75
C SER A 98 -8.49 -4.02 -4.42
N PRO A 99 -9.44 -4.75 -5.04
CA PRO A 99 -9.11 -5.87 -5.92
C PRO A 99 -8.07 -5.43 -6.95
N LEU A 100 -7.14 -6.34 -7.26
CA LEU A 100 -6.36 -6.17 -8.49
C LEU A 100 -7.35 -6.25 -9.64
N ALA A 101 -7.29 -5.31 -10.59
CA ALA A 101 -8.11 -5.40 -11.79
C ALA A 101 -7.68 -6.68 -12.52
N THR A 102 -8.45 -7.76 -12.32
CA THR A 102 -8.32 -8.98 -13.09
C THR A 102 -8.67 -8.62 -14.51
N VAL A 103 -7.80 -9.01 -15.44
CA VAL A 103 -7.83 -8.65 -16.86
C VAL A 103 -9.02 -9.29 -17.61
N GLU A 104 -10.00 -9.84 -16.89
CA GLU A 104 -10.96 -10.80 -17.45
C GLU A 104 -12.36 -10.22 -17.74
N GLU A 105 -12.66 -8.96 -17.42
CA GLU A 105 -14.00 -8.38 -17.65
C GLU A 105 -13.97 -6.93 -18.17
N SER A 106 -13.10 -6.62 -19.13
CA SER A 106 -13.21 -5.38 -19.90
C SER A 106 -13.56 -5.69 -21.35
N ASP A 107 -14.82 -5.40 -21.71
CA ASP A 107 -15.34 -5.40 -23.08
C ASP A 107 -14.37 -4.68 -24.05
N GLU A 108 -13.77 -5.47 -24.94
CA GLU A 108 -13.24 -5.24 -26.30
C GLU A 108 -12.74 -3.84 -26.77
N SER A 109 -12.41 -2.89 -25.90
CA SER A 109 -12.04 -1.53 -26.36
C SER A 109 -10.69 -0.96 -25.90
N ASP A 110 -9.95 -1.66 -25.02
CA ASP A 110 -8.64 -1.19 -24.53
C ASP A 110 -7.56 -2.32 -24.54
N GLU A 111 -7.27 -2.87 -25.73
CA GLU A 111 -6.26 -3.94 -25.91
C GLU A 111 -4.82 -3.52 -25.52
N GLU A 112 -4.51 -2.23 -25.44
CA GLU A 112 -3.16 -1.76 -25.07
C GLU A 112 -2.88 -1.79 -23.55
N ALA A 113 -3.90 -1.76 -22.70
CA ALA A 113 -3.72 -1.73 -21.25
C ALA A 113 -3.50 -3.12 -20.65
N SER A 114 -4.09 -4.16 -21.24
CA SER A 114 -4.07 -5.54 -20.75
C SER A 114 -2.70 -6.22 -20.94
N ALA A 115 -2.02 -5.98 -22.06
CA ALA A 115 -0.68 -6.49 -22.32
C ALA A 115 0.37 -5.93 -21.33
N PHE A 116 0.18 -4.71 -20.84
CA PHE A 116 1.14 -4.04 -19.95
C PHE A 116 1.17 -4.61 -18.53
N VAL A 117 0.04 -5.15 -18.04
CA VAL A 117 -0.07 -5.71 -16.68
C VAL A 117 0.53 -7.12 -16.62
N SER A 118 0.26 -7.95 -17.63
CA SER A 118 0.75 -9.34 -17.70
C SER A 118 2.27 -9.43 -17.89
N HIS A 119 2.87 -8.54 -18.69
CA HIS A 119 4.33 -8.50 -18.88
C HIS A 119 5.10 -7.99 -17.65
N ARG A 120 4.56 -7.02 -16.90
CA ARG A 120 5.19 -6.55 -15.65
C ARG A 120 5.30 -7.65 -14.60
N ASN A 121 4.28 -8.50 -14.46
CA ASN A 121 4.31 -9.59 -13.48
C ASN A 121 5.36 -10.66 -13.81
N ALA A 122 5.67 -10.88 -15.10
CA ALA A 122 6.67 -11.86 -15.52
C ALA A 122 8.12 -11.34 -15.42
N GLU A 123 8.36 -10.04 -15.65
CA GLU A 123 9.69 -9.43 -15.48
C GLU A 123 10.00 -8.97 -14.05
N GLN A 124 8.96 -8.75 -13.23
CA GLN A 124 9.07 -8.61 -11.78
C GLN A 124 9.33 -9.97 -11.12
N ARG A 125 10.17 -10.80 -11.76
CA ARG A 125 10.78 -12.00 -11.19
C ARG A 125 11.65 -11.57 -10.01
N ARG A 126 10.96 -11.50 -8.87
CA ARG A 126 11.43 -11.54 -7.48
C ARG A 126 12.46 -10.48 -7.12
N LYS A 127 12.23 -9.23 -7.50
CA LYS A 127 12.86 -8.14 -6.74
C LYS A 127 12.25 -8.12 -5.35
N GLU A 128 13.09 -8.36 -4.37
CA GLU A 128 12.74 -8.42 -2.96
C GLU A 128 13.38 -7.24 -2.23
N LEU A 129 12.80 -6.89 -1.09
CA LEU A 129 13.25 -5.89 -0.15
C LEU A 129 13.75 -6.60 1.12
N PRO A 130 14.94 -7.22 1.08
CA PRO A 130 15.43 -8.02 2.20
C PRO A 130 15.72 -7.20 3.46
N ALA A 131 15.88 -5.88 3.34
CA ALA A 131 16.11 -4.99 4.47
C ALA A 131 14.82 -4.51 5.15
N VAL A 132 13.65 -4.71 4.51
CA VAL A 132 12.36 -4.27 5.07
C VAL A 132 11.98 -5.14 6.25
N LYS A 133 11.82 -4.50 7.40
CA LYS A 133 11.46 -5.09 8.69
C LYS A 133 10.08 -4.67 9.15
N THR A 134 9.64 -3.46 8.80
CA THR A 134 8.38 -2.90 9.26
C THR A 134 7.53 -2.50 8.08
N VAL A 135 6.29 -3.01 8.03
CA VAL A 135 5.28 -2.58 7.06
C VAL A 135 3.99 -2.24 7.79
N ALA A 136 3.45 -1.06 7.51
CA ALA A 136 2.13 -0.64 7.95
C ALA A 136 1.26 -0.32 6.73
N LEU A 137 0.14 -1.02 6.57
CA LEU A 137 -0.86 -0.79 5.53
C LEU A 137 -2.13 -0.28 6.19
N ARG A 138 -2.53 0.95 5.88
CA ARG A 138 -3.62 1.64 6.54
C ARG A 138 -4.56 2.20 5.49
N SER A 139 -5.84 1.90 5.63
CA SER A 139 -6.85 2.60 4.85
C SER A 139 -7.07 4.00 5.44
N THR A 140 -7.74 4.86 4.70
CA THR A 140 -8.07 6.21 5.11
C THR A 140 -9.58 6.38 5.19
N ARG A 141 -10.04 7.35 5.99
CA ARG A 141 -11.48 7.67 6.10
C ARG A 141 -12.06 8.34 4.85
N HIS A 142 -11.25 8.55 3.81
CA HIS A 142 -11.66 9.18 2.56
C HIS A 142 -12.43 8.20 1.67
N VAL A 143 -13.35 8.71 0.86
CA VAL A 143 -14.13 7.90 -0.10
C VAL A 143 -13.31 7.54 -1.34
N TYR A 144 -12.34 8.39 -1.69
CA TYR A 144 -11.49 8.17 -2.85
C TYR A 144 -10.70 6.85 -2.70
N GLY A 145 -10.74 6.02 -3.74
CA GLY A 145 -10.10 4.70 -3.75
C GLY A 145 -10.72 3.66 -2.82
N SER A 146 -11.79 4.00 -2.07
CA SER A 146 -12.51 3.01 -1.27
C SER A 146 -13.33 2.09 -2.18
N THR A 147 -13.31 0.80 -1.88
CA THR A 147 -14.10 -0.22 -2.59
C THR A 147 -15.25 -0.69 -1.69
N LYS A 148 -16.34 -1.15 -2.30
CA LYS A 148 -17.45 -1.79 -1.56
C LYS A 148 -17.04 -3.14 -0.98
N HIS A 149 -16.14 -3.83 -1.68
CA HIS A 149 -15.63 -5.15 -1.35
C HIS A 149 -14.11 -5.04 -1.19
N PRO A 150 -13.62 -4.72 0.02
CA PRO A 150 -12.20 -4.60 0.26
C PRO A 150 -11.53 -5.98 0.23
N GLU A 151 -10.35 -6.04 -0.37
CA GLU A 151 -9.56 -7.24 -0.56
C GLU A 151 -8.10 -7.02 -0.18
N LEU A 152 -7.40 -8.09 0.17
CA LEU A 152 -5.97 -8.06 0.48
C LEU A 152 -5.08 -8.47 -0.68
N THR A 153 -5.64 -8.72 -1.87
CA THR A 153 -4.91 -9.27 -3.01
C THR A 153 -3.73 -8.36 -3.41
N ARG A 154 -3.96 -7.03 -3.46
CA ARG A 154 -2.90 -6.05 -3.73
C ARG A 154 -1.90 -5.94 -2.59
N ALA A 155 -2.37 -5.79 -1.36
CA ALA A 155 -1.53 -5.78 -0.15
C ALA A 155 -0.60 -7.00 -0.08
N LYS A 156 -1.12 -8.19 -0.36
CA LYS A 156 -0.37 -9.46 -0.44
C LYS A 156 0.72 -9.39 -1.49
N GLY A 157 0.44 -8.84 -2.67
CA GLY A 157 1.45 -8.61 -3.71
C GLY A 157 2.62 -7.76 -3.24
N LEU A 158 2.36 -6.70 -2.49
CA LEU A 158 3.40 -5.84 -1.89
C LEU A 158 4.19 -6.61 -0.81
N LEU A 159 3.50 -7.29 0.09
CA LEU A 159 4.12 -7.99 1.22
C LEU A 159 4.94 -9.23 0.81
N ASN A 160 4.62 -9.84 -0.34
CA ASN A 160 5.42 -10.92 -0.92
C ASN A 160 6.84 -10.46 -1.29
N SER A 161 7.06 -9.16 -1.52
CA SER A 161 8.40 -8.61 -1.74
C SER A 161 9.19 -8.38 -0.45
N CYS A 162 8.63 -8.63 0.73
CA CYS A 162 9.25 -8.33 2.03
C CYS A 162 9.49 -9.62 2.84
N PRO A 163 10.49 -10.45 2.49
CA PRO A 163 10.67 -11.78 3.10
C PRO A 163 11.10 -11.75 4.58
N ASN A 164 11.81 -10.69 5.00
CA ASN A 164 12.37 -10.56 6.34
C ASN A 164 11.52 -9.66 7.26
N LEU A 165 10.21 -9.63 7.02
CA LEU A 165 9.29 -8.79 7.78
C LEU A 165 9.24 -9.21 9.26
N GLU A 166 9.48 -8.25 10.16
CA GLU A 166 9.44 -8.43 11.61
C GLU A 166 8.14 -7.86 12.21
N ASN A 167 7.67 -6.74 11.68
CA ASN A 167 6.48 -6.03 12.18
C ASN A 167 5.51 -5.75 11.03
N LEU A 168 4.29 -6.25 11.15
CA LEU A 168 3.22 -6.01 10.19
C LEU A 168 1.99 -5.43 10.88
N GLU A 169 1.56 -4.27 10.42
CA GLU A 169 0.29 -3.66 10.79
C GLU A 169 -0.60 -3.55 9.55
N ILE A 170 -1.83 -4.06 9.64
CA ILE A 170 -2.86 -3.84 8.65
C ILE A 170 -4.09 -3.29 9.36
N THR A 171 -4.47 -2.07 9.00
CA THR A 171 -5.61 -1.37 9.59
C THR A 171 -6.57 -0.95 8.50
N TYR A 172 -7.76 -1.53 8.52
CA TYR A 172 -8.85 -1.09 7.67
C TYR A 172 -9.85 -0.23 8.46
N THR A 173 -10.38 0.81 7.83
CA THR A 173 -11.33 1.76 8.37
C THR A 173 -12.25 2.10 7.21
N PRO A 174 -13.52 1.64 7.25
CA PRO A 174 -14.44 1.90 6.16
C PRO A 174 -14.64 3.41 5.95
N ALA A 175 -14.82 3.81 4.69
CA ALA A 175 -15.01 5.21 4.34
C ALA A 175 -16.33 5.76 4.95
N ARG A 176 -16.35 7.05 5.33
CA ARG A 176 -17.52 7.64 6.02
C ARG A 176 -18.83 7.50 5.25
N SER A 177 -18.80 7.54 3.91
CA SER A 177 -20.01 7.39 3.09
C SER A 177 -20.61 5.98 3.18
N GLN A 178 -19.79 4.96 3.39
CA GLN A 178 -20.26 3.58 3.52
C GLN A 178 -20.92 3.33 4.89
N ALA A 179 -20.50 4.05 5.92
CA ALA A 179 -21.07 3.90 7.27
C ALA A 179 -22.50 4.46 7.42
N GLY A 180 -22.97 5.33 6.51
CA GLY A 180 -24.22 6.08 6.69
C GLY A 180 -25.31 5.90 5.62
N LEU A 181 -25.02 5.23 4.49
CA LEU A 181 -25.92 5.29 3.32
C LEU A 181 -26.81 4.06 3.09
N GLN A 182 -26.59 2.92 3.76
CA GLN A 182 -27.47 1.76 3.57
C GLN A 182 -27.77 1.04 4.89
N PRO A 183 -28.92 1.32 5.54
CA PRO A 183 -29.36 0.61 6.75
C PRO A 183 -29.64 -0.88 6.53
N HIS A 184 -29.62 -1.36 5.28
CA HIS A 184 -29.91 -2.75 4.91
C HIS A 184 -28.68 -3.58 4.50
N VAL A 185 -27.48 -2.99 4.38
CA VAL A 185 -26.28 -3.80 4.12
C VAL A 185 -25.74 -4.27 5.46
N PRO A 186 -25.61 -5.58 5.69
CA PRO A 186 -25.06 -6.09 6.93
C PRO A 186 -23.64 -5.53 7.11
N ALA A 187 -23.34 -5.00 8.29
CA ALA A 187 -22.04 -4.42 8.62
C ALA A 187 -20.85 -5.33 8.27
N ALA A 188 -21.10 -6.65 8.19
CA ALA A 188 -20.15 -7.68 7.78
C ALA A 188 -19.67 -7.57 6.31
N ALA A 189 -20.42 -6.96 5.41
CA ALA A 189 -20.08 -6.86 3.99
C ALA A 189 -18.91 -5.90 3.70
N HIS A 190 -18.62 -4.99 4.64
CA HIS A 190 -17.55 -4.00 4.51
C HIS A 190 -16.27 -4.40 5.27
N LEU A 191 -16.22 -5.61 5.83
CA LEU A 191 -15.08 -6.08 6.59
C LEU A 191 -14.03 -6.72 5.67
N LEU A 192 -12.76 -6.53 6.02
CA LEU A 192 -11.66 -7.09 5.25
C LEU A 192 -11.56 -8.61 5.48
N PRO A 193 -11.54 -9.45 4.42
CA PRO A 193 -11.38 -10.89 4.57
C PRO A 193 -9.92 -11.23 4.89
N ALA A 194 -9.61 -11.54 6.14
CA ALA A 194 -8.25 -11.92 6.54
C ALA A 194 -7.89 -13.38 6.23
N GLU A 195 -8.87 -14.22 5.88
CA GLU A 195 -8.63 -15.66 5.87
C GLU A 195 -7.61 -16.11 4.81
N GLU A 196 -7.60 -15.49 3.63
CA GLU A 196 -6.64 -15.81 2.57
C GLU A 196 -5.24 -15.30 2.94
N PHE A 197 -5.19 -14.13 3.57
CA PHE A 197 -3.97 -13.51 4.05
C PHE A 197 -3.26 -14.42 5.08
N LEU A 198 -3.99 -14.94 6.06
CA LEU A 198 -3.45 -15.89 7.05
C LEU A 198 -3.03 -17.22 6.42
N LEU A 199 -3.66 -17.63 5.32
CA LEU A 199 -3.33 -18.90 4.67
C LEU A 199 -2.00 -18.82 3.92
N VAL A 200 -1.70 -17.69 3.27
CA VAL A 200 -0.57 -17.57 2.33
C VAL A 200 0.60 -16.77 2.88
N GLY A 201 0.37 -15.85 3.83
CA GLY A 201 1.44 -15.05 4.43
C GLY A 201 2.46 -15.92 5.16
N ARG A 202 3.73 -15.83 4.76
CA ARG A 202 4.85 -16.55 5.38
C ARG A 202 6.02 -15.59 5.57
N TRP A 203 6.21 -15.15 6.79
CA TRP A 203 7.31 -14.27 7.18
C TRP A 203 8.02 -14.89 8.38
N PRO A 204 9.07 -15.71 8.16
CA PRO A 204 9.70 -16.48 9.23
C PRO A 204 10.22 -15.62 10.39
N GLN A 205 10.50 -14.35 10.15
CA GLN A 205 11.01 -13.39 11.14
C GLN A 205 9.91 -12.55 11.80
N LEU A 206 8.63 -12.80 11.51
CA LEU A 206 7.52 -11.99 12.02
C LEU A 206 7.40 -12.13 13.54
N ARG A 207 7.55 -11.01 14.24
CA ARG A 207 7.43 -10.87 15.69
C ARG A 207 6.17 -10.16 16.11
N SER A 208 5.73 -9.17 15.32
CA SER A 208 4.52 -8.39 15.62
C SER A 208 3.55 -8.44 14.45
N LEU A 209 2.32 -8.83 14.73
CA LEU A 209 1.20 -8.76 13.80
C LEU A 209 0.03 -8.02 14.45
N SER A 210 -0.41 -6.93 13.81
CA SER A 210 -1.63 -6.22 14.16
C SER A 210 -2.58 -6.19 12.98
N LEU A 211 -3.76 -6.77 13.16
CA LEU A 211 -4.85 -6.80 12.20
C LEU A 211 -6.06 -6.10 12.83
N GLN A 212 -6.44 -4.92 12.33
CA GLN A 212 -7.59 -4.14 12.78
C GLN A 212 -8.76 -4.06 11.79
N THR A 213 -9.98 -4.20 12.31
CA THR A 213 -11.26 -4.17 11.57
C THR A 213 -11.41 -5.32 10.57
N PHE A 214 -11.18 -6.55 11.02
CA PHE A 214 -11.32 -7.73 10.19
C PHE A 214 -12.64 -8.46 10.41
N GLY A 215 -13.09 -9.15 9.37
CA GLY A 215 -14.23 -10.07 9.48
C GLY A 215 -13.91 -11.26 10.38
N ALA A 216 -14.96 -12.00 10.75
CA ALA A 216 -14.83 -13.23 11.54
C ALA A 216 -13.72 -14.15 10.98
N LEU A 217 -12.75 -14.46 11.84
CA LEU A 217 -11.64 -15.35 11.52
C LEU A 217 -12.03 -16.80 11.82
N ARG A 218 -11.70 -17.71 10.90
CA ARG A 218 -11.79 -19.15 11.19
C ARG A 218 -10.65 -19.56 12.10
N LEU A 219 -10.97 -20.03 13.30
CA LEU A 219 -10.00 -20.51 14.30
C LEU A 219 -8.93 -21.44 13.71
N ARG A 220 -9.32 -22.36 12.83
CA ARG A 220 -8.39 -23.30 12.15
C ARG A 220 -7.32 -22.59 11.31
N ARG A 221 -7.66 -21.49 10.62
CA ARG A 221 -6.68 -20.76 9.80
C ARG A 221 -5.76 -19.92 10.68
N THR A 222 -6.31 -19.29 11.70
CA THR A 222 -5.52 -18.54 12.69
C THR A 222 -4.54 -19.45 13.42
N SER A 223 -4.96 -20.65 13.85
CA SER A 223 -4.05 -21.59 14.52
C SER A 223 -2.93 -22.09 13.62
N LEU A 224 -3.23 -22.40 12.34
CA LEU A 224 -2.21 -22.76 11.35
C LEU A 224 -1.22 -21.60 11.10
N PHE A 225 -1.72 -20.37 11.04
CA PHE A 225 -0.88 -19.19 10.90
C PHE A 225 0.06 -19.03 12.09
N ILE A 226 -0.46 -19.11 13.32
CA ILE A 226 0.35 -19.01 14.55
C ILE A 226 1.40 -20.11 14.57
N PHE A 227 1.04 -21.34 14.24
CA PHE A 227 1.98 -22.47 14.17
C PHE A 227 3.10 -22.25 13.13
N ALA A 228 2.80 -21.57 12.02
CA ALA A 228 3.79 -21.25 11.00
C ALA A 228 4.71 -20.07 11.38
N HIS A 229 4.38 -19.30 12.41
CA HIS A 229 5.12 -18.10 12.84
C HIS A 229 5.55 -18.24 14.31
N LEU A 230 6.46 -19.18 14.57
CA LEU A 230 6.94 -19.50 15.93
C LEU A 230 7.66 -18.33 16.64
N ASN A 231 8.12 -17.34 15.87
CA ASN A 231 8.78 -16.14 16.40
C ASN A 231 7.79 -15.02 16.76
N LEU A 232 6.48 -15.24 16.62
CA LEU A 232 5.47 -14.23 16.89
C LEU A 232 5.37 -13.95 18.40
N GLU A 233 5.74 -12.74 18.80
CA GLU A 233 5.74 -12.25 20.18
C GLU A 233 4.45 -11.47 20.49
N VAL A 234 3.95 -10.70 19.51
CA VAL A 234 2.79 -9.83 19.65
C VAL A 234 1.77 -10.16 18.56
N LEU A 235 0.56 -10.51 18.98
CA LEU A 235 -0.58 -10.75 18.10
C LEU A 235 -1.77 -9.90 18.55
N HIS A 236 -2.11 -8.90 17.76
CA HIS A 236 -3.27 -8.05 17.97
C HIS A 236 -4.30 -8.32 16.87
N LEU A 237 -5.44 -8.90 17.24
CA LEU A 237 -6.53 -9.22 16.32
C LEU A 237 -7.80 -8.52 16.80
N ASP A 238 -8.20 -7.47 16.10
CA ASP A 238 -9.49 -6.80 16.31
C ASP A 238 -10.49 -7.34 15.27
N VAL A 239 -11.28 -8.32 15.72
CA VAL A 239 -12.23 -9.08 14.91
C VAL A 239 -13.63 -8.61 15.23
N VAL A 240 -14.34 -8.13 14.21
CA VAL A 240 -15.76 -7.77 14.35
C VAL A 240 -16.61 -9.04 14.20
N PRO A 241 -17.40 -9.42 15.22
CA PRO A 241 -18.26 -10.60 15.14
C PRO A 241 -19.26 -10.49 14.00
N ARG A 242 -19.51 -11.59 13.30
CA ARG A 242 -20.67 -11.70 12.40
C ARG A 242 -21.90 -11.92 13.27
N MET A 243 -22.78 -10.92 13.36
CA MET A 243 -24.12 -11.13 13.91
C MET A 243 -24.91 -12.00 12.92
N SER A 244 -25.23 -13.22 13.34
CA SER A 244 -26.03 -14.21 12.61
C SER A 244 -27.51 -14.00 12.84
#